data_AF-A0A3A6QI88-F1
#
_entry.id   AF-A0A3A6QI88-F1
#
_cell.length_a   1.000
_cell.length_b   1.000
_cell.length_c   1.000
_cell.angle_alpha   90.00
_cell.angle_beta   90.00
_cell.angle_gamma   90.00
#
_symmetry.space_group_name_H-M   'P 1'
#
loop_
_entity.id
_entity.type
_entity.pdbx_description
1 polymer ?
#
loop_
_entity_poly.entity_id
_entity_poly.type
_entity_poly.pdbx_seq_one_letter_code
_entity_poly.pdbx_strand_id
1 'polypeptide(L)' 'MLSQPVKVGSDTVVVIPSAILTALDIKEGDTLDIALNRDKMEIKKLELKSNSASNTER' A
#
# COMPACT_ATOMS: atom_id res chain seq x y z
N MET A 1 14.15 -0.83 -12.21
CA MET A 1 14.23 -2.22 -11.72
C MET A 1 12.85 -2.64 -11.26
N LEU A 2 12.37 -3.82 -11.65
CA LEU A 2 11.12 -4.41 -11.16
C LEU A 2 11.33 -4.96 -9.73
N SER A 3 10.28 -5.02 -8.91
CA SER A 3 10.34 -5.58 -7.57
C SER A 3 10.80 -7.05 -7.61
N GLN A 4 11.58 -7.47 -6.61
CA GLN A 4 12.06 -8.84 -6.49
C GLN A 4 11.69 -9.42 -5.12
N PRO A 5 11.28 -10.70 -5.06
CA PRO A 5 11.13 -11.40 -3.80
C PRO A 5 12.51 -11.62 -3.17
N VAL A 6 12.63 -11.35 -1.88
CA VAL A 6 13.82 -11.60 -1.08
C VAL A 6 13.41 -12.29 0.23
N LYS A 7 14.31 -13.10 0.78
CA LYS A 7 14.08 -13.71 2.10
C LYS A 7 14.56 -12.75 3.17
N VAL A 8 13.70 -12.48 4.15
CA VAL A 8 14.05 -11.72 5.36
C VAL A 8 13.66 -12.58 6.55
N GLY A 9 14.66 -13.15 7.22
CA GLY A 9 14.43 -14.13 8.28
C GLY A 9 13.73 -15.41 7.77
N SER A 10 12.63 -15.80 8.42
CA SER A 10 11.74 -16.88 7.97
C SER A 10 10.78 -16.46 6.87
N ASP A 11 10.66 -15.16 6.61
CA ASP A 11 9.59 -14.60 5.81
C ASP A 11 10.04 -14.34 4.37
N THR A 12 9.11 -14.49 3.43
CA THR A 12 9.30 -14.07 2.04
C THR A 12 8.70 -12.69 1.90
N VAL A 13 9.54 -11.69 1.63
CA VAL A 13 9.11 -10.31 1.45
C VAL A 13 9.38 -9.88 0.01
N VAL A 14 8.59 -8.94 -0.50
CA VAL A 14 8.83 -8.33 -1.82
C VAL A 14 9.35 -6.93 -1.59
N VAL A 15 10.56 -6.64 -2.09
CA VAL A 15 11.13 -5.28 -1.98
C VAL A 15 10.60 -4.44 -3.13
N ILE A 16 9.83 -3.40 -2.79
CA ILE A 16 9.35 -2.40 -3.73
C ILE A 16 10.40 -1.27 -3.81
N PRO A 17 10.94 -0.97 -5.01
CA PRO A 17 11.88 0.14 -5.20
C PRO A 17 11.32 1.48 -4.68
N SER A 18 12.18 2.28 -4.05
CA SER A 18 11.81 3.58 -3.48
C SER A 18 11.13 4.51 -4.47
N ALA A 19 11.56 4.51 -5.75
CA ALA A 19 10.93 5.31 -6.80
C ALA A 19 9.44 4.98 -6.99
N ILE A 20 9.02 3.71 -6.82
CA ILE A 20 7.61 3.31 -6.90
C ILE A 20 6.85 3.77 -5.66
N LEU A 21 7.45 3.62 -4.47
CA LEU A 21 6.86 4.11 -3.21
C LEU A 21 6.63 5.62 -3.27
N THR A 22 7.61 6.39 -3.77
CA THR A 22 7.49 7.84 -3.97
C THR A 22 6.41 8.19 -4.98
N ALA A 23 6.33 7.49 -6.11
CA ALA A 23 5.31 7.74 -7.13
C ALA A 23 3.88 7.46 -6.63
N LEU A 24 3.72 6.55 -5.68
CA LEU A 24 2.44 6.16 -5.07
C LEU A 24 2.16 6.87 -3.73
N ASP A 25 3.03 7.79 -3.30
CA ASP A 25 3.02 8.43 -1.97
C ASP A 25 2.85 7.44 -0.80
N ILE A 26 3.52 6.29 -0.88
CA ILE A 26 3.54 5.28 0.20
C ILE A 26 4.72 5.58 1.13
N LYS A 27 4.43 5.72 2.42
CA LYS A 27 5.38 6.02 3.49
C LYS A 27 5.34 4.95 4.56
N GLU A 28 6.39 4.90 5.38
CA GLU A 28 6.41 4.04 6.56
C GLU A 28 5.22 4.37 7.48
N GLY A 29 4.54 3.32 7.95
CA GLY A 29 3.34 3.44 8.77
C GLY A 29 2.02 3.56 7.98
N ASP A 30 2.06 3.70 6.65
CA ASP A 30 0.85 3.65 5.83
C ASP A 30 0.23 2.24 5.84
N THR A 31 -1.09 2.18 5.92
CA THR A 31 -1.85 0.94 5.71
C THR A 31 -2.02 0.68 4.21
N LEU A 32 -1.69 -0.53 3.78
CA LEU A 32 -1.85 -0.99 2.40
C LEU A 32 -2.95 -2.05 2.32
N ASP A 33 -3.77 -1.96 1.27
CA ASP A 33 -4.69 -3.02 0.87
C ASP A 33 -4.00 -3.92 -0.16
N ILE A 34 -4.09 -5.23 0.06
CA ILE A 34 -3.44 -6.25 -0.77
C ILE A 34 -4.51 -7.23 -1.25
N ALA A 35 -4.66 -7.34 -2.56
CA ALA A 35 -5.61 -8.26 -3.19
C ALA A 35 -4.90 -9.14 -4.22
N LEU A 36 -5.32 -10.40 -4.32
CA LEU A 36 -4.92 -11.29 -5.40
C LEU A 36 -5.92 -11.14 -6.56
N ASN A 37 -5.46 -10.60 -7.68
CA ASN A 37 -6.23 -10.52 -8.92
C ASN A 37 -5.61 -11.47 -9.97
N ARG A 38 -6.23 -12.64 -10.12
CA ARG A 38 -5.77 -13.73 -10.99
C ARG A 38 -4.35 -14.16 -10.63
N ASP A 39 -3.38 -13.79 -11.46
CA ASP A 39 -1.96 -14.11 -11.37
C ASP A 39 -1.13 -12.95 -10.80
N LYS A 40 -1.77 -11.87 -10.35
CA LYS A 40 -1.10 -10.64 -9.90
C LYS A 40 -1.55 -10.24 -8.50
N MET A 41 -0.60 -9.78 -7.69
CA MET A 41 -0.91 -9.07 -6.45
C MET A 41 -1.09 -7.59 -6.75
N GLU A 42 -2.27 -7.05 -6.46
CA GLU A 42 -2.54 -5.63 -6.48
C GLU A 42 -2.31 -5.06 -5.07
N ILE A 43 -1.50 -4.02 -4.99
CA ILE A 43 -1.21 -3.30 -3.74
C ILE A 43 -1.67 -1.86 -3.92
N LYS A 44 -2.53 -1.38 -3.03
CA LYS A 44 -3.07 -0.01 -3.05
C LYS A 44 -2.92 0.61 -1.68
N LYS A 45 -2.65 1.92 -1.62
CA LYS A 45 -2.69 2.67 -0.36
C LYS A 45 -4.13 2.75 0.12
N LEU A 46 -4.37 2.39 1.38
CA LEU A 46 -5.70 2.51 1.97
C LEU A 46 -5.95 3.98 2.35
N GLU A 47 -6.83 4.63 1.62
CA GLU A 47 -7.34 5.95 2.02
C GLU A 47 -8.61 5.74 2.85
N LEU A 48 -8.48 5.90 4.16
CA LEU A 48 -9.65 6.07 5.01
C LEU A 48 -10.25 7.45 4.68
N LYS A 49 -11.26 7.47 3.82
CA LYS A 49 -12.10 8.66 3.66
C LYS A 49 -12.75 8.93 5.01
N SER A 50 -12.21 9.89 5.76
CA SER A 50 -12.95 10.48 6.85
C SER A 50 -14.22 11.04 6.23
N ASN A 51 -15.38 10.45 6.53
CA ASN A 51 -16.64 11.15 6.35
C ASN A 51 -16.54 12.38 7.25
N SER A 52 -16.10 13.50 6.70
CA SER A 52 -16.42 14.81 7.24
C SER A 52 -17.93 14.93 7.10
N ALA A 53 -18.66 14.31 8.02
CA ALA A 53 -20.06 14.63 8.25
C ALA A 53 -20.08 16.15 8.40
N SER A 54 -20.72 16.84 7.46
CA SER A 54 -21.04 18.24 7.64
C SER A 54 -22.00 18.30 8.82
N ASN A 55 -21.46 18.46 10.02
CA ASN A 55 -22.26 18.81 11.18
C ASN A 55 -22.64 20.28 11.02
N THR A 56 -23.60 20.53 10.13
CA THR A 56 -24.37 21.77 10.12
C THR A 56 -25.43 21.60 11.20
N GLU A 57 -25.02 21.81 12.46
CA GLU A 57 -25.98 22.07 13.53
C GLU A 57 -26.65 23.41 13.24
N ARG A 58 -27.98 23.36 13.07
CA ARG A 58 -28.87 24.51 13.06
C ARG A 58 -29.36 24.79 14.47
#